data_AF-A0A1H0ANR7-F1
#
_entry.id   AF-A0A1H0ANR7-F1
#
_cell.length_a   1.000
_cell.length_b   1.000
_cell.length_c   1.000
_cell.angle_alpha   90.00
_cell.angle_beta   90.00
_cell.angle_gamma   90.00
#
_symmetry.space_group_name_H-M   'P 1'
#
loop_
_entity.id
_entity.type
_entity.pdbx_description
1 polymer ?
#
loop_
_entity_poly.entity_id
_entity_poly.type
_entity_poly.pdbx_seq_one_letter_code
_entity_poly.pdbx_strand_id
1 'polypeptide(L)'
;MREQWKPVRGVPAYNVSNLGRVRSRRRSREPVVLAGWISDTNGYRHVWLCTDAGKTCRTVHTLVCEAFHGPRPRGHEARHLDGDSQNNRADNLRWGTPSQNRLDSVRHGTHRMVQLAAANRRKRLARTVDCSAAVI
;
A
#
# COMPACT_ATOMS: atom_id res chain seq x y z
N MET A 1 -15.06 14.98 1.41
CA MET A 1 -13.87 15.56 0.71
C MET A 1 -14.04 15.40 -0.79
N ARG A 2 -13.72 16.44 -1.57
CA ARG A 2 -13.73 16.38 -3.04
C ARG A 2 -12.47 15.67 -3.55
N GLU A 3 -12.60 14.92 -4.64
CA GLU A 3 -11.45 14.27 -5.28
C GLU A 3 -10.55 15.33 -5.94
N GLN A 4 -9.28 15.34 -5.56
CA GLN A 4 -8.27 16.26 -6.08
C GLN A 4 -7.25 15.47 -6.90
N TRP A 5 -6.92 15.97 -8.08
CA TRP A 5 -5.97 15.35 -9.00
C TRP A 5 -4.71 16.19 -9.12
N LYS A 6 -3.54 15.56 -8.94
CA LYS A 6 -2.23 16.19 -9.09
C LYS A 6 -1.38 15.45 -10.13
N PRO A 7 -0.48 16.12 -10.86
CA PRO A 7 0.43 15.45 -11.79
C PRO A 7 1.42 14.54 -11.04
N VAL A 8 1.77 13.41 -11.67
CA VAL A 8 2.84 12.55 -11.18
C VAL A 8 4.19 13.22 -11.45
N ARG A 9 5.04 13.30 -10.42
CA ARG A 9 6.38 13.90 -10.54
C ARG A 9 7.23 13.14 -11.57
N GLY A 10 7.86 13.87 -12.47
CA GLY A 10 8.69 13.31 -13.55
C GLY A 10 7.89 12.69 -14.71
N VAL A 11 6.56 12.54 -14.58
CA VAL A 11 5.71 11.99 -15.65
C VAL A 11 4.37 12.75 -15.72
N PRO A 12 4.37 14.01 -16.23
CA PRO A 12 3.19 14.89 -16.18
C PRO A 12 1.99 14.39 -16.99
N ALA A 13 2.20 13.41 -17.89
CA ALA A 13 1.15 12.76 -18.65
C ALA A 13 0.25 11.83 -17.80
N TYR A 14 0.58 11.62 -16.52
CA TYR A 14 -0.24 10.89 -15.56
C TYR A 14 -0.63 11.79 -14.39
N ASN A 15 -1.83 11.58 -13.86
CA ASN A 15 -2.28 12.21 -12.63
C ASN A 15 -2.63 11.17 -11.58
N VAL A 16 -2.48 11.56 -10.32
CA VAL A 16 -2.88 10.79 -9.16
C VAL A 16 -3.88 11.57 -8.32
N SER A 17 -4.87 10.86 -7.79
CA SER A 17 -5.94 11.38 -6.98
C SER A 17 -5.65 11.22 -5.49
N ASN A 18 -6.19 12.12 -4.65
CA ASN A 18 -6.14 11.96 -3.18
C ASN A 18 -6.90 10.71 -2.69
N LEU A 19 -7.75 10.10 -3.52
CA LEU A 19 -8.43 8.84 -3.24
C LEU A 19 -7.63 7.59 -3.69
N GLY A 20 -6.39 7.77 -4.16
CA GLY A 20 -5.54 6.64 -4.55
C GLY A 20 -5.80 6.10 -5.96
N ARG A 21 -6.40 6.90 -6.84
CA ARG A 21 -6.59 6.55 -8.25
C ARG A 21 -5.49 7.16 -9.11
N VAL A 22 -5.08 6.46 -10.16
CA VAL A 22 -4.13 6.96 -11.16
C VAL A 22 -4.82 7.02 -12.50
N ARG A 23 -4.64 8.10 -13.26
CA ARG A 23 -5.19 8.25 -14.60
C ARG A 23 -4.13 8.69 -15.61
N SER A 24 -4.28 8.23 -16.85
CA SER A 24 -3.44 8.58 -17.98
C SER A 24 -4.09 9.63 -18.86
N ARG A 25 -3.31 10.61 -19.31
CA ARG A 25 -3.70 11.62 -20.30
C ARG A 25 -3.00 11.42 -21.66
N ARG A 26 -2.35 10.28 -21.87
CA ARG A 26 -1.46 10.07 -23.04
C ARG A 26 -2.18 9.79 -24.35
N ARG A 27 -3.26 9.00 -24.33
CA ARG A 27 -3.83 8.38 -25.55
C ARG A 27 -5.24 8.84 -25.90
N SER A 28 -5.90 9.57 -24.99
CA SER A 28 -7.29 9.98 -25.16
C SER A 28 -7.42 11.46 -24.83
N ARG A 29 -8.38 12.11 -25.48
CA ARG A 29 -8.83 13.46 -25.16
C ARG A 29 -9.32 13.54 -23.71
N GLU A 30 -9.92 12.45 -23.22
CA GLU A 30 -10.37 12.32 -21.83
C GLU A 30 -9.41 11.46 -21.00
N PRO A 31 -9.09 11.86 -19.76
CA PRO A 31 -8.22 11.08 -18.88
C PRO A 31 -8.82 9.70 -18.55
N VAL A 32 -8.05 8.63 -18.75
CA VAL A 32 -8.48 7.25 -18.46
C VAL A 32 -7.91 6.77 -17.14
N VAL A 33 -8.75 6.34 -16.21
CA VAL A 33 -8.32 5.75 -14.93
C VAL A 33 -7.70 4.37 -15.16
N LEU A 34 -6.51 4.15 -14.60
CA LEU A 34 -5.77 2.91 -14.70
C LEU A 34 -6.18 1.98 -13.55
N ALA A 35 -6.55 0.74 -13.88
CA ALA A 35 -6.90 -0.27 -12.87
C ALA A 35 -5.70 -0.67 -12.00
N GLY A 36 -4.52 -0.80 -12.63
CA GLY A 36 -3.33 -1.37 -11.98
C GLY A 36 -3.50 -2.87 -11.68
N TRP A 37 -2.60 -3.41 -10.86
CA TRP A 37 -2.71 -4.76 -10.31
C TRP A 37 -2.21 -4.79 -8.86
N ILE A 38 -2.63 -5.78 -8.09
CA ILE A 38 -2.13 -6.00 -6.72
C ILE A 38 -1.02 -7.05 -6.80
N SER A 39 0.12 -6.79 -6.16
CA SER A 39 1.19 -7.78 -6.07
C SER A 39 0.88 -8.80 -4.99
N ASP A 40 0.95 -10.09 -5.32
CA ASP A 40 0.78 -11.17 -4.35
C ASP A 40 1.91 -11.23 -3.32
N THR A 41 3.07 -10.66 -3.65
CA THR A 41 4.26 -10.68 -2.79
C THR A 41 4.20 -9.67 -1.66
N ASN A 42 3.70 -8.47 -1.93
CA ASN A 42 3.73 -7.35 -0.96
C ASN A 42 2.35 -6.69 -0.73
N GLY A 43 1.31 -7.13 -1.43
CA GLY A 43 -0.06 -6.61 -1.29
C GLY A 43 -0.25 -5.17 -1.78
N TYR A 44 0.74 -4.55 -2.41
CA TYR A 44 0.63 -3.18 -2.92
C TYR A 44 0.01 -3.14 -4.31
N ARG A 45 -0.75 -2.07 -4.58
CA ARG A 45 -1.24 -1.76 -5.92
C ARG A 45 -0.15 -1.12 -6.75
N HIS A 46 0.12 -1.70 -7.93
CA HIS A 46 1.08 -1.25 -8.92
C HIS A 46 0.38 -0.72 -10.18
N VAL A 47 1.05 0.21 -10.85
CA VAL A 47 0.66 0.73 -12.16
C VAL A 47 1.86 0.83 -13.08
N TRP A 48 1.61 0.63 -14.36
CA TRP A 48 2.60 0.86 -15.40
C TRP A 48 2.49 2.28 -15.93
N LEU A 49 3.57 3.04 -15.81
CA LEU A 49 3.72 4.35 -16.43
C LEU A 49 4.54 4.17 -17.71
N CYS A 50 3.99 4.58 -18.84
CA CYS A 50 4.68 4.53 -20.12
C CYS A 50 5.12 5.95 -20.47
N THR A 51 6.42 6.13 -20.64
CA THR A 51 7.08 7.37 -21.04
C THR A 51 7.82 7.15 -22.35
N ASP A 52 8.37 8.20 -22.93
CA ASP A 52 9.17 8.07 -24.16
C ASP A 52 10.51 7.37 -23.86
N ALA A 53 10.98 7.43 -22.61
CA ALA A 53 12.12 6.65 -22.11
C ALA A 53 11.80 5.17 -21.81
N GLY A 54 10.56 4.73 -22.03
CA GLY A 54 10.11 3.36 -21.81
C GLY A 54 9.07 3.22 -20.69
N LYS A 55 8.87 1.97 -20.26
CA LYS A 55 7.80 1.57 -19.33
C LYS A 55 8.37 1.32 -17.93
N THR A 56 7.80 1.98 -16.92
CA THR A 56 8.24 1.89 -15.52
C THR A 56 7.10 1.42 -14.62
N CYS A 57 7.37 0.48 -13.73
CA CYS A 57 6.43 0.04 -12.70
C CYS A 57 6.57 0.92 -11.45
N ARG A 58 5.46 1.50 -10.99
CA ARG A 58 5.42 2.30 -9.74
C ARG A 58 4.26 1.84 -8.87
N THR A 59 4.42 1.93 -7.55
CA THR A 59 3.34 1.66 -6.61
C THR A 59 2.44 2.88 -6.43
N VAL A 60 1.13 2.65 -6.29
CA VAL A 60 0.14 3.72 -6.17
C VAL A 60 0.36 4.55 -4.91
N HIS A 61 0.61 3.91 -3.75
CA HIS A 61 0.88 4.62 -2.51
C HIS A 61 2.09 5.58 -2.63
N THR A 62 3.14 5.20 -3.36
CA THR A 62 4.31 6.07 -3.55
C THR A 62 3.95 7.27 -4.42
N LEU A 63 3.19 7.06 -5.51
CA LEU A 63 2.73 8.15 -6.38
C LEU A 63 1.84 9.14 -5.63
N VAL A 64 0.90 8.64 -4.82
CA VAL A 64 0.03 9.47 -3.99
C VAL A 64 0.87 10.27 -2.99
N CYS A 65 1.78 9.61 -2.28
CA CYS A 65 2.62 10.25 -1.28
C CYS A 65 3.51 11.34 -1.92
N GLU A 66 4.13 11.06 -3.07
CA GLU A 66 4.93 12.03 -3.82
C GLU A 66 4.13 13.27 -4.24
N ALA A 67 2.86 13.09 -4.63
CA ALA A 67 2.02 14.18 -5.10
C ALA A 67 1.38 15.01 -3.98
N PHE A 68 1.02 14.40 -2.85
CA PHE A 68 0.31 15.07 -1.76
C PHE A 68 1.22 15.46 -0.59
N HIS A 69 2.29 14.72 -0.35
CA HIS A 69 3.24 14.94 0.76
C HIS A 69 4.64 15.36 0.29
N GLY A 70 4.81 15.61 -1.01
CA GLY A 70 6.07 16.07 -1.59
C GLY A 70 7.07 14.94 -1.87
N PRO A 71 8.27 15.29 -2.39
CA PRO A 71 9.25 14.31 -2.82
C PRO A 71 9.69 13.40 -1.68
N ARG A 72 9.95 12.13 -2.00
CA ARG A 72 10.45 11.14 -1.05
C ARG A 72 11.74 11.62 -0.37
N PRO A 73 11.73 11.84 0.96
CA PRO A 73 12.95 12.13 1.70
C PRO A 73 13.93 10.96 1.63
N ARG A 74 15.24 11.23 1.77
CA ARG A 74 16.26 10.19 1.74
C ARG A 74 16.01 9.16 2.86
N GLY A 75 16.10 7.87 2.51
CA GLY A 75 15.89 6.77 3.46
C GLY A 75 14.45 6.61 3.95
N HIS A 76 13.48 7.28 3.34
CA HIS A 76 12.07 7.15 3.68
C HIS A 76 11.32 6.26 2.69
N GLU A 77 10.25 5.66 3.17
CA GLU A 77 9.25 4.93 2.42
C GLU A 77 7.86 5.46 2.75
N ALA A 78 6.91 5.26 1.82
CA ALA A 78 5.53 5.63 2.02
C ALA A 78 4.85 4.52 2.84
N ARG A 79 4.21 4.92 3.94
CA ARG A 79 3.62 4.02 4.93
C ARG A 79 2.12 4.24 5.02
N HIS A 80 1.40 3.16 5.32
CA HIS A 80 -0.06 3.15 5.54
C HIS A 80 -0.33 3.23 7.04
N LEU A 81 -1.06 4.27 7.46
CA LEU A 81 -1.31 4.55 8.88
C LEU A 81 -2.32 3.59 9.52
N ASP A 82 -3.15 2.93 8.72
CA ASP A 82 -4.14 1.94 9.15
C ASP A 82 -3.66 0.48 9.02
N GLY A 83 -2.53 0.25 8.36
CA GLY A 83 -2.00 -1.09 8.08
C GLY A 83 -2.64 -1.80 6.89
N ASP A 84 -3.56 -1.16 6.16
CA ASP A 84 -4.13 -1.69 4.92
C ASP A 84 -3.35 -1.18 3.70
N SER A 85 -2.60 -2.07 3.05
CA SER A 85 -1.80 -1.76 1.85
C SER A 85 -2.64 -1.31 0.65
N GLN A 86 -3.95 -1.57 0.66
CA GLN A 86 -4.88 -1.20 -0.40
C GLN A 86 -5.55 0.15 -0.16
N ASN A 87 -5.53 0.68 1.06
CA ASN A 87 -6.05 2.01 1.38
C ASN A 87 -5.03 3.10 0.97
N ASN A 88 -5.03 3.44 -0.32
CA ASN A 88 -4.09 4.37 -0.93
C ASN A 88 -4.54 5.85 -0.84
N ARG A 89 -5.40 6.20 0.11
CA ARG A 89 -5.85 7.59 0.27
C ARG A 89 -4.72 8.45 0.81
N ALA A 90 -4.63 9.71 0.35
CA ALA A 90 -3.54 10.60 0.71
C ALA A 90 -3.47 10.89 2.22
N ASP A 91 -4.62 10.96 2.90
CA ASP A 91 -4.73 11.14 4.35
C ASP A 91 -4.25 9.91 5.14
N ASN A 92 -4.32 8.71 4.56
CA ASN A 92 -3.82 7.47 5.15
C ASN A 92 -2.32 7.22 4.90
N LEU A 93 -1.67 8.04 4.06
CA LEU A 93 -0.28 7.84 3.65
C LEU A 93 0.64 8.88 4.28
N ARG A 94 1.85 8.45 4.67
CA ARG A 94 2.90 9.36 5.13
C ARG A 94 4.29 8.83 4.83
N TRP A 95 5.24 9.73 4.61
CA TRP A 95 6.66 9.36 4.62
C TRP A 95 7.09 8.90 6.02
N GLY A 96 7.94 7.89 6.09
CA GLY A 96 8.68 7.58 7.30
C GLY A 96 9.80 6.61 7.07
N THR A 97 10.53 6.30 8.13
CA THR A 97 11.69 5.42 8.05
C THR A 97 11.25 3.94 8.05
N PRO A 98 12.10 3.02 7.55
CA PRO A 98 11.83 1.58 7.61
C PRO A 98 11.59 1.07 9.03
N SER A 99 12.23 1.69 10.03
CA SER A 99 12.01 1.36 11.43
C SER A 99 10.59 1.70 11.86
N GLN A 100 10.08 2.88 11.49
CA GLN A 100 8.72 3.27 11.85
C GLN A 100 7.68 2.40 11.13
N ASN A 101 7.89 2.06 9.85
CA ASN A 101 7.01 1.14 9.13
C ASN A 101 6.98 -0.26 9.77
N ARG A 102 8.14 -0.76 10.24
CA ARG A 102 8.21 -2.03 10.98
C ARG A 102 7.43 -1.94 12.29
N LEU A 103 7.54 -0.85 13.04
CA LEU A 103 6.76 -0.65 14.26
C LEU A 103 5.26 -0.60 13.97
N ASP A 104 4.84 0.09 12.91
CA ASP A 104 3.44 0.10 12.45
C ASP A 104 2.96 -1.33 12.12
N SER A 105 3.79 -2.14 11.43
CA SER A 105 3.44 -3.54 11.11
C SER A 105 3.25 -4.41 12.35
N VAL A 106 4.03 -4.17 13.41
CA VAL A 106 3.88 -4.88 14.69
C VAL A 106 2.61 -4.42 15.39
N ARG A 107 2.36 -3.10 15.42
CA ARG A 107 1.16 -2.50 16.02
C ARG A 107 -0.12 -2.98 15.36
N HIS A 108 -0.13 -3.07 14.03
CA HIS A 108 -1.29 -3.51 13.24
C HIS A 108 -1.42 -5.04 13.17
N GLY A 109 -0.47 -5.80 13.74
CA GLY A 109 -0.48 -7.26 13.69
C GLY A 109 -0.23 -7.85 12.30
N THR A 110 0.25 -7.04 11.35
CA THR A 110 0.59 -7.48 9.99
C THR A 110 2.02 -8.01 9.90
N HIS A 111 2.84 -7.80 10.93
CA HIS A 111 4.19 -8.34 10.99
C HIS A 111 4.18 -9.88 11.02
N ARG A 112 4.94 -10.51 10.13
CA ARG A 112 4.98 -11.98 9.94
C ARG A 112 5.20 -12.75 11.24
N MET A 113 6.11 -12.30 12.11
CA MET A 113 6.36 -12.98 13.39
C MET A 113 5.18 -12.87 14.35
N VAL A 114 4.43 -11.76 14.32
CA VAL A 114 3.22 -11.58 15.14
C VAL A 114 2.12 -12.52 14.64
N GLN A 115 1.94 -12.62 13.32
CA GLN A 115 0.98 -13.55 12.72
C GLN A 115 1.30 -15.01 13.02
N LEU A 116 2.57 -15.41 12.90
CA LEU A 116 3.02 -16.77 13.22
C LEU A 116 2.83 -17.09 14.71
N ALA A 117 3.15 -16.14 15.60
CA ALA A 117 2.92 -16.32 17.04
C ALA A 117 1.42 -16.48 17.35
N ALA A 118 0.56 -15.68 16.72
CA ALA A 118 -0.89 -15.80 16.88
C ALA A 118 -1.42 -17.14 16.34
N ALA A 119 -0.96 -17.58 15.16
CA ALA A 119 -1.33 -18.86 14.58
C ALA A 119 -0.90 -20.05 15.46
N ASN A 120 0.32 -20.01 16.00
CA ASN A 120 0.82 -21.04 16.91
C ASN A 120 0.02 -21.09 18.22
N ARG A 121 -0.34 -19.93 18.79
CA ARG A 121 -1.22 -19.85 19.97
C ARG A 121 -2.59 -20.47 19.69
N ARG A 122 -3.21 -20.16 18.55
CA ARG A 122 -4.50 -20.75 18.13
C ARG A 122 -4.42 -22.27 18.00
N LYS A 123 -3.37 -22.80 17.35
CA LYS A 123 -3.14 -24.25 17.24
C LYS A 123 -2.97 -24.92 18.61
N ARG A 124 -2.31 -24.25 19.56
CA ARG A 124 -2.12 -24.77 20.92
C ARG A 124 -3.43 -24.78 21.72
N LEU A 125 -4.24 -23.73 21.61
CA LEU A 125 -5.57 -23.69 22.24
C LEU A 125 -6.49 -24.78 21.66
N ALA A 126 -6.55 -24.94 20.34
CA ALA A 126 -7.35 -25.98 19.70
C ALA A 126 -6.97 -27.40 20.17
N ARG A 127 -5.67 -27.68 20.34
CA ARG A 127 -5.20 -28.97 20.87
C ARG A 127 -5.54 -29.22 22.34
N THR A 128 -5.76 -28.17 23.14
CA THR A 128 -6.04 -28.31 24.57
C THR A 128 -7.53 -28.52 24.86
N VAL A 129 -8.42 -27.97 24.03
CA VAL A 129 -9.87 -28.23 24.14
C VAL A 129 -10.26 -29.66 23.74
N ASP A 130 -9.52 -30.31 22.84
CA ASP A 130 -9.78 -31.71 22.44
C ASP A 130 -9.40 -32.73 23.53
N CYS A 131 -8.48 -32.41 24.45
CA CYS A 131 -8.06 -33.34 25.51
C CYS A 131 -8.91 -33.27 26.79
N SER A 132 -9.70 -32.20 27.00
CA SER A 132 -10.56 -32.07 28.19
C SER A 132 -11.92 -32.75 28.07
N ALA A 133 -12.21 -33.41 26.93
CA ALA A 133 -13.46 -34.13 26.68
C ALA A 133 -13.39 -35.66 26.91
N ALA A 134 -12.27 -36.20 27.43
CA ALA A 134 -12.02 -37.64 27.55
C ALA A 134 -11.86 -38.13 29.01
N VAL A 135 -12.67 -37.59 29.93
CA VAL A 135 -12.80 -38.13 31.30
C VAL A 135 -14.29 -38.23 31.64
N ILE A 136 -14.93 -39.31 31.17
CA ILE A 136 -16.13 -39.93 31.75
C ILE A 136 -15.92 -41.44 31.67
#